data_AF-A0A376RJ58-F1
#
_entry.id   AF-A0A376RJ58-F1
#
_cell.length_a   1.000
_cell.length_b   1.000
_cell.length_c   1.000
_cell.angle_alpha   90.00
_cell.angle_beta   90.00
_cell.angle_gamma   90.00
#
_symmetry.space_group_name_H-M   'P 1'
#
loop_
_entity.id
_entity.type
_entity.pdbx_description
1 polymer ?
#
loop_
_entity_poly.entity_id
_entity_poly.type
_entity_poly.pdbx_seq_one_letter_code
_entity_poly.pdbx_strand_id
1 'polypeptide(L)'
;MQFIELLETGTPNIDFSGHSENTFRIIDFSVPPTAYGKFMSTIFMQWVKNDVGEIFIRQFESFVSRFLGNGHTSCIFQESCKDNLVVESNGDIYECDHFVYPQYKIGNINKSELKTMNSVQLTAQKKRISAKCQQCAYKPICNGGCPKHRITKVNNETVSYFCEGYKILFSTMVPYMNAMVELAKNRVPLYHIMDVAKQMENN
;
A
#
# COMPACT_ATOMS: atom_id res chain seq x y z
N MET A 1 -6.54 -13.53 -5.34
CA MET A 1 -5.72 -13.83 -4.13
C MET A 1 -5.21 -12.53 -3.52
N GLN A 2 -4.97 -12.48 -2.21
CA GLN A 2 -4.47 -11.28 -1.52
C GLN A 2 -3.51 -11.66 -0.39
N PHE A 3 -2.44 -10.88 -0.25
CA PHE A 3 -1.50 -10.92 0.87
C PHE A 3 -1.49 -9.53 1.50
N ILE A 4 -1.64 -9.48 2.83
CA ILE A 4 -1.80 -8.22 3.57
C ILE A 4 -0.60 -8.05 4.50
N GLU A 5 -0.14 -6.82 4.61
CA GLU A 5 0.77 -6.39 5.65
C GLU A 5 0.17 -6.61 7.04
N LEU A 6 0.63 -7.63 7.75
CA LEU A 6 0.21 -7.89 9.14
C LEU A 6 1.14 -7.16 10.11
N LEU A 7 0.62 -6.08 10.71
CA LEU A 7 1.29 -5.31 11.74
C LEU A 7 0.30 -4.97 12.83
N GLU A 8 0.61 -5.43 14.03
CA GLU A 8 -0.23 -5.27 15.21
C GLU A 8 0.61 -4.83 16.43
N THR A 9 -0.04 -4.15 17.37
CA THR A 9 0.60 -3.50 18.52
C THR A 9 -0.02 -3.97 19.83
N GLY A 10 0.78 -4.06 20.89
CA GLY A 10 0.34 -4.60 22.18
C GLY A 10 -0.69 -3.71 22.89
N THR A 11 -0.63 -2.40 22.67
CA THR A 11 -1.70 -1.44 22.95
C THR A 11 -2.11 -0.80 21.63
N PRO A 12 -3.40 -0.50 21.41
CA PRO A 12 -3.84 0.16 20.17
C PRO A 12 -3.09 1.48 19.97
N ASN A 13 -2.46 1.62 18.80
CA ASN A 13 -1.92 2.92 18.42
C ASN A 13 -3.10 3.84 18.06
N ILE A 14 -3.23 4.96 18.79
CA ILE A 14 -4.24 5.99 18.55
C ILE A 14 -3.65 7.30 18.02
N ASP A 15 -2.32 7.44 18.04
CA ASP A 15 -1.61 8.57 17.45
C ASP A 15 -0.85 8.12 16.19
N PHE A 16 -1.42 8.49 15.04
CA PHE A 16 -0.85 8.20 13.74
C PHE A 16 -0.10 9.41 13.15
N SER A 17 0.01 10.51 13.90
CA SER A 17 0.67 11.75 13.47
C SER A 17 2.17 11.58 13.28
N GLY A 18 2.75 10.58 13.97
CA GLY A 18 4.16 10.25 13.95
C GLY A 18 5.05 11.22 14.74
N HIS A 19 4.48 12.12 15.55
CA HIS A 19 5.25 13.07 16.39
C HIS A 19 5.56 12.53 17.78
N SER A 20 4.65 11.73 18.36
CA SER A 20 4.85 11.16 19.69
C SER A 20 5.87 10.01 19.67
N GLU A 21 6.44 9.70 20.84
CA GLU A 21 7.07 8.39 21.02
C GLU A 21 6.04 7.28 20.94
N ASN A 22 6.46 6.12 20.42
CA ASN A 22 5.62 4.94 20.42
C ASN A 22 5.53 4.42 21.86
N THR A 23 4.32 4.35 22.40
CA THR A 23 4.06 3.81 23.75
C THR A 23 3.69 2.32 23.72
N PHE A 24 3.63 1.74 22.52
CA PHE A 24 3.26 0.35 22.27
C PHE A 24 4.48 -0.48 21.85
N ARG A 25 4.40 -1.79 22.10
CA ARG A 25 5.30 -2.78 21.50
C ARG A 25 4.66 -3.40 20.26
N ILE A 26 5.46 -3.82 19.30
CA ILE A 26 4.99 -4.67 18.19
C ILE A 26 4.79 -6.08 18.74
N ILE A 27 3.73 -6.77 18.33
CA ILE A 27 3.44 -8.13 18.79
C ILE A 27 4.07 -9.19 17.89
N ASP A 28 4.44 -10.32 18.49
CA ASP A 28 5.33 -11.33 17.91
C ASP A 28 4.81 -11.96 16.61
N PHE A 29 3.50 -12.02 16.41
CA PHE A 29 2.91 -12.54 15.17
C PHE A 29 2.85 -11.50 14.03
N SER A 30 3.25 -10.25 14.27
CA SER A 30 3.43 -9.26 13.20
C SER A 30 4.54 -9.73 12.26
N VAL A 31 4.36 -9.52 10.97
CA VAL A 31 5.35 -9.97 9.98
C VAL A 31 6.54 -9.02 9.98
N PRO A 32 7.78 -9.50 10.11
CA PRO A 32 8.96 -8.65 9.99
C PRO A 32 9.02 -7.95 8.61
N PRO A 33 9.43 -6.68 8.52
CA PRO A 33 9.33 -5.91 7.27
C PRO A 33 10.06 -6.54 6.10
N THR A 34 11.29 -6.98 6.34
CA THR A 34 12.15 -7.60 5.33
C THR A 34 11.65 -8.99 4.94
N ALA A 35 11.02 -9.72 5.87
CA ALA A 35 10.39 -11.01 5.58
C ALA A 35 9.18 -10.83 4.66
N TYR A 36 8.32 -9.83 4.94
CA TYR A 36 7.21 -9.48 4.04
C TYR A 36 7.71 -9.12 2.63
N GLY A 37 8.75 -8.28 2.54
CA GLY A 37 9.34 -7.91 1.25
C GLY A 37 9.87 -9.10 0.46
N LYS A 38 10.65 -9.97 1.11
CA LYS A 38 11.16 -11.21 0.49
C LYS A 38 10.03 -12.13 0.03
N PHE A 39 9.03 -12.35 0.89
CA PHE A 39 7.86 -13.15 0.56
C PHE A 39 7.15 -12.60 -0.68
N MET A 40 6.81 -11.31 -0.70
CA MET A 40 6.13 -10.69 -1.83
C MET A 40 6.98 -10.70 -3.10
N SER A 41 8.30 -10.48 -3.02
CA SER A 41 9.21 -10.62 -4.16
C SER A 41 9.22 -12.05 -4.72
N THR A 42 9.29 -13.06 -3.84
CA THR A 42 9.27 -14.46 -4.27
C THR A 42 7.97 -14.81 -4.98
N ILE A 43 6.83 -14.42 -4.40
CA ILE A 43 5.52 -14.64 -5.00
C ILE A 43 5.37 -13.87 -6.31
N PHE A 44 5.88 -12.63 -6.37
CA PHE A 44 5.90 -11.84 -7.60
C PHE A 44 6.65 -12.55 -8.72
N MET A 45 7.83 -13.09 -8.42
CA MET A 45 8.64 -13.81 -9.39
C MET A 45 7.98 -15.10 -9.89
N GLN A 46 7.20 -15.79 -9.07
CA GLN A 46 6.40 -16.94 -9.53
C GLN A 46 5.27 -16.48 -10.44
N TRP A 47 4.52 -15.48 -10.00
CA TRP A 47 3.36 -14.95 -10.73
C TRP A 47 3.74 -14.39 -12.11
N VAL A 48 4.77 -13.54 -12.17
CA VAL A 48 5.16 -12.84 -13.40
C VAL A 48 5.68 -13.77 -14.49
N LYS A 49 6.15 -14.97 -14.12
CA LYS A 49 6.70 -15.97 -15.04
C LYS A 49 5.69 -16.98 -15.55
N ASN A 50 4.62 -17.21 -14.79
CA ASN A 50 3.77 -18.38 -15.00
C ASN A 50 2.28 -18.06 -15.04
N ASP A 51 1.82 -16.98 -14.39
CA ASP A 51 0.40 -16.85 -14.06
C ASP A 51 -0.26 -15.55 -14.53
N VAL A 52 0.46 -14.70 -15.28
CA VAL A 52 -0.09 -13.42 -15.75
C VAL A 52 -1.22 -13.67 -16.73
N GLY A 53 -2.43 -13.24 -16.38
CA GLY A 53 -3.66 -13.46 -17.15
C GLY A 53 -4.52 -14.63 -16.64
N GLU A 54 -4.01 -15.43 -15.71
CA GLU A 54 -4.73 -16.59 -15.14
C GLU A 54 -4.98 -16.42 -13.64
N ILE A 55 -3.96 -16.03 -12.87
CA ILE A 55 -4.06 -15.79 -11.43
C ILE A 55 -3.96 -14.29 -11.15
N PHE A 56 -4.96 -13.76 -10.46
CA PHE A 56 -5.02 -12.33 -10.11
C PHE A 56 -4.67 -12.13 -8.63
N ILE A 57 -3.47 -11.61 -8.37
CA ILE A 57 -3.01 -11.23 -7.04
C ILE A 57 -3.27 -9.74 -6.86
N ARG A 58 -4.20 -9.38 -5.96
CA ARG A 58 -4.74 -8.01 -5.80
C ARG A 58 -3.66 -6.92 -5.80
N GLN A 59 -2.56 -7.17 -5.09
CA GLN A 59 -1.50 -6.19 -4.95
C GLN A 59 -0.66 -6.02 -6.23
N PHE A 60 -0.42 -7.10 -6.99
CA PHE A 60 0.29 -7.03 -8.26
C PHE A 60 -0.58 -6.39 -9.35
N GLU A 61 -1.86 -6.75 -9.41
CA GLU A 61 -2.83 -6.08 -10.28
C GLU A 61 -2.90 -4.56 -10.00
N SER A 62 -2.87 -4.17 -8.72
CA SER A 62 -2.78 -2.76 -8.35
C SER A 62 -1.49 -2.09 -8.84
N PHE A 63 -0.37 -2.81 -8.92
CA PHE A 63 0.88 -2.28 -9.45
C PHE A 63 0.85 -2.19 -10.98
N VAL A 64 0.35 -3.22 -11.67
CA VAL A 64 0.13 -3.18 -13.13
C VAL A 64 -0.73 -1.95 -13.49
N SER A 65 -1.89 -1.78 -12.85
CA SER A 65 -2.75 -0.61 -13.01
C SER A 65 -1.98 0.71 -12.81
N ARG A 66 -1.16 0.79 -11.75
CA ARG A 66 -0.36 1.99 -11.47
C ARG A 66 0.64 2.31 -12.57
N PHE A 67 1.36 1.30 -13.06
CA PHE A 67 2.39 1.47 -14.09
C PHE A 67 1.80 1.78 -15.47
N LEU A 68 0.60 1.27 -15.76
CA LEU A 68 -0.16 1.62 -16.96
C LEU A 68 -0.80 3.03 -16.92
N GLY A 69 -0.63 3.77 -15.81
CA GLY A 69 -1.12 5.14 -15.68
C GLY A 69 -2.52 5.28 -15.07
N ASN A 70 -3.17 4.16 -14.70
CA ASN A 70 -4.52 4.16 -14.12
C ASN A 70 -4.53 4.42 -12.60
N GLY A 71 -3.36 4.52 -11.98
CA GLY A 71 -3.22 4.64 -10.53
C GLY A 71 -3.37 3.30 -9.79
N HIS A 72 -3.22 3.34 -8.46
CA HIS A 72 -3.39 2.15 -7.63
C HIS A 72 -4.87 1.84 -7.39
N THR A 73 -5.23 0.57 -7.49
CA THR A 73 -6.51 0.04 -7.00
C THR A 73 -6.48 -0.29 -5.50
N SER A 74 -5.29 -0.48 -4.92
CA SER A 74 -5.09 -0.64 -3.47
C SER A 74 -4.91 0.72 -2.78
N CYS A 75 -5.70 1.01 -1.74
CA CYS A 75 -5.66 2.27 -0.99
C CYS A 75 -4.31 2.53 -0.30
N ILE A 76 -3.55 1.46 0.01
CA ILE A 76 -2.26 1.52 0.72
C ILE A 76 -1.26 2.41 -0.02
N PHE A 77 -1.29 2.41 -1.35
CA PHE A 77 -0.30 3.08 -2.19
C PHE A 77 -0.87 4.27 -2.98
N GLN A 78 -2.16 4.57 -2.86
CA GLN A 78 -2.76 5.78 -3.44
C GLN A 78 -2.16 7.06 -2.81
N GLU A 79 -2.30 8.20 -3.49
CA GLU A 79 -1.83 9.51 -2.98
C GLU A 79 -2.75 10.11 -1.90
N SER A 80 -4.00 9.63 -1.82
CA SER A 80 -5.03 10.06 -0.89
C SER A 80 -5.75 8.85 -0.30
N CYS A 81 -6.23 8.97 0.94
CA CYS A 81 -7.13 7.98 1.54
C CYS A 81 -8.56 8.37 1.21
N LYS A 82 -9.17 7.72 0.22
CA LYS A 82 -10.54 7.99 -0.23
C LYS A 82 -11.27 6.67 -0.49
N ASP A 83 -12.59 6.73 -0.66
CA ASP A 83 -13.43 5.64 -1.16
C ASP A 83 -13.44 4.36 -0.28
N ASN A 84 -13.00 4.44 0.98
CA ASN A 84 -12.95 3.33 1.94
C ASN A 84 -13.63 3.69 3.28
N LEU A 85 -14.80 4.35 3.18
CA LEU A 85 -15.57 4.74 4.35
C LEU A 85 -16.12 3.51 5.08
N VAL A 86 -16.19 3.60 6.41
CA VAL A 86 -16.73 2.55 7.27
C VAL A 86 -18.00 3.02 7.95
N VAL A 87 -19.00 2.14 8.00
CA VAL A 87 -20.25 2.38 8.72
C VAL A 87 -20.32 1.39 9.87
N GLU A 88 -20.34 1.91 11.10
CA GLU A 88 -20.50 1.11 12.31
C GLU A 88 -21.97 0.73 12.56
N SER A 89 -22.18 -0.25 13.44
CA SER A 89 -23.53 -0.77 13.75
C SER A 89 -24.52 0.27 14.28
N ASN A 90 -24.03 1.36 14.88
CA ASN A 90 -24.83 2.51 15.33
C ASN A 90 -25.11 3.55 14.23
N GLY A 91 -24.68 3.26 13.00
CA GLY A 91 -24.78 4.11 11.82
C GLY A 91 -23.70 5.17 11.69
N ASP A 92 -22.74 5.27 12.62
CA ASP A 92 -21.65 6.24 12.52
C ASP A 92 -20.73 5.92 11.34
N ILE A 93 -20.29 6.97 10.64
CA ILE A 93 -19.42 6.85 9.47
C ILE A 93 -18.02 7.35 9.82
N TYR A 94 -17.00 6.57 9.46
CA TYR A 94 -15.58 6.87 9.67
C TYR A 94 -14.80 6.85 8.35
N GLU A 95 -13.65 7.53 8.32
CA GLU A 95 -12.83 7.67 7.11
C GLU A 95 -12.16 6.36 6.62
N CYS A 96 -11.92 5.40 7.52
CA CYS A 96 -11.24 4.12 7.24
C CYS A 96 -11.44 3.12 8.39
N ASP A 97 -11.42 1.82 8.08
CA ASP A 97 -11.51 0.69 9.03
C ASP A 97 -10.37 0.64 10.06
N HIS A 98 -9.18 1.13 9.70
CA HIS A 98 -8.07 1.26 10.64
C HIS A 98 -8.18 2.50 11.56
N PHE A 99 -9.13 3.38 11.31
CA PHE A 99 -9.25 4.69 11.96
C PHE A 99 -10.67 4.91 12.52
N VAL A 100 -11.25 3.88 13.15
CA VAL A 100 -12.57 3.97 13.81
C VAL A 100 -12.43 4.60 15.21
N TYR A 101 -12.01 5.87 15.23
CA TYR A 101 -11.84 6.67 16.45
C TYR A 101 -12.64 7.97 16.35
N PRO A 102 -13.05 8.61 17.46
CA PRO A 102 -13.91 9.80 17.44
C PRO A 102 -13.41 10.93 16.53
N GLN A 103 -12.10 11.13 16.45
CA GLN A 103 -11.48 12.18 15.62
C GLN A 103 -11.54 11.92 14.11
N TYR A 104 -11.91 10.71 13.68
CA TYR A 104 -12.06 10.34 12.27
C TYR A 104 -13.53 10.03 11.90
N LYS A 105 -14.47 10.31 12.81
CA LYS A 105 -15.91 10.23 12.52
C LYS A 105 -16.31 11.40 11.63
N ILE A 106 -16.92 11.11 10.49
CA ILE A 106 -17.34 12.11 9.50
C ILE A 106 -18.84 12.29 9.41
N GLY A 107 -19.63 11.41 10.03
CA GLY A 107 -21.09 11.56 10.04
C GLY A 107 -21.84 10.37 10.62
N ASN A 108 -23.13 10.28 10.30
CA ASN A 108 -23.96 9.12 10.59
C ASN A 108 -24.90 8.88 9.39
N ILE A 109 -25.01 7.64 8.92
CA ILE A 109 -25.76 7.27 7.70
C ILE A 109 -27.24 7.62 7.78
N ASN A 110 -27.81 7.67 8.98
CA ASN A 110 -29.21 8.02 9.19
C ASN A 110 -29.48 9.53 9.13
N LYS A 111 -28.43 10.36 9.10
CA LYS A 111 -28.53 11.84 9.21
C LYS A 111 -27.86 12.57 8.05
N SER A 112 -27.18 11.86 7.16
CA SER A 112 -26.31 12.50 6.17
C SER A 112 -26.26 11.72 4.86
N GLU A 113 -26.08 12.44 3.75
CA GLU A 113 -25.97 11.82 2.43
C GLU A 113 -24.56 11.26 2.21
N LEU A 114 -24.44 9.98 1.85
CA LEU A 114 -23.13 9.33 1.68
C LEU A 114 -22.26 10.02 0.62
N LYS A 115 -22.86 10.57 -0.45
CA LYS A 115 -22.14 11.28 -1.52
C LYS A 115 -21.44 12.57 -1.06
N THR A 116 -21.84 13.14 0.08
CA THR A 116 -21.18 14.35 0.63
C THR A 116 -20.03 13.99 1.57
N MET A 117 -19.91 12.72 1.94
CA MET A 117 -18.88 12.23 2.87
C MET A 117 -17.56 12.04 2.14
N ASN A 118 -16.51 12.64 2.68
CA ASN A 118 -15.16 12.55 2.15
C ASN A 118 -14.16 12.36 3.29
N SER A 119 -13.12 11.58 3.03
CA SER A 119 -11.98 11.44 3.96
C SER A 119 -11.02 12.60 3.76
N VAL A 120 -11.11 13.60 4.62
CA VAL A 120 -10.33 14.85 4.57
C VAL A 120 -9.12 14.74 5.48
N GLN A 121 -9.31 14.31 6.73
CA GLN A 121 -8.27 14.31 7.74
C GLN A 121 -7.20 13.27 7.44
N LEU A 122 -7.63 12.04 7.14
CA LEU A 122 -6.73 10.94 6.79
C LEU A 122 -6.08 11.17 5.42
N THR A 123 -6.75 11.86 4.48
CA THR A 123 -6.11 12.30 3.22
C THR A 123 -4.99 13.32 3.46
N ALA A 124 -5.21 14.31 4.33
CA ALA A 124 -4.16 15.27 4.69
C ALA A 124 -2.97 14.56 5.37
N GLN A 125 -3.27 13.62 6.26
CA GLN A 125 -2.26 12.78 6.92
C GLN A 125 -1.49 11.89 5.94
N LYS A 126 -2.19 11.29 4.97
CA LYS A 126 -1.60 10.46 3.92
C LYS A 126 -0.54 11.23 3.12
N LYS A 127 -0.83 12.47 2.77
CA LYS A 127 0.09 13.37 2.02
C LYS A 127 1.29 13.83 2.86
N ARG A 128 1.19 13.84 4.18
CA ARG A 128 2.29 14.15 5.10
C ARG A 128 3.26 12.98 5.20
N ILE A 129 4.21 12.91 4.27
CA ILE A 129 5.32 11.96 4.28
C ILE A 129 6.63 12.67 4.63
N SER A 130 7.60 11.91 5.14
CA SER A 130 8.89 12.45 5.56
C SER A 130 9.75 12.96 4.39
N ALA A 131 10.78 13.77 4.66
CA ALA A 131 11.68 14.27 3.61
C ALA A 131 12.43 13.10 2.93
N LYS A 132 12.81 12.07 3.70
CA LYS A 132 13.35 10.82 3.13
C LYS A 132 12.38 10.16 2.16
N CYS A 133 11.09 10.12 2.48
CA CYS A 133 10.09 9.57 1.56
C CYS A 133 9.89 10.47 0.33
N GLN A 134 9.97 11.80 0.48
CA GLN A 134 9.88 12.74 -0.64
C GLN A 134 11.02 12.55 -1.67
N GLN A 135 12.23 12.23 -1.19
CA GLN A 135 13.43 12.01 -2.01
C GLN A 135 13.60 10.55 -2.45
N CYS A 136 12.73 9.63 -2.02
CA CYS A 136 12.86 8.22 -2.33
C CYS A 136 12.49 7.94 -3.80
N ALA A 137 13.34 7.18 -4.50
CA ALA A 137 13.10 6.75 -5.88
C ALA A 137 11.76 6.00 -6.07
N TYR A 138 11.28 5.31 -5.03
CA TYR A 138 10.00 4.60 -5.07
C TYR A 138 8.79 5.43 -4.63
N LYS A 139 8.94 6.73 -4.32
CA LYS A 139 7.81 7.60 -3.97
C LYS A 139 6.64 7.49 -4.96
N PRO A 140 6.85 7.50 -6.31
CA PRO A 140 5.75 7.44 -7.27
C PRO A 140 4.91 6.15 -7.21
N ILE A 141 5.46 5.08 -6.61
CA ILE A 141 4.80 3.78 -6.41
C ILE A 141 4.29 3.66 -4.96
N CYS A 142 5.00 4.22 -3.99
CA CYS A 142 4.77 3.94 -2.57
C CYS A 142 3.84 4.95 -1.89
N ASN A 143 3.99 6.24 -2.21
CA ASN A 143 3.33 7.35 -1.52
C ASN A 143 3.41 7.27 0.03
N GLY A 144 4.51 6.73 0.55
CA GLY A 144 4.76 6.54 1.98
C GLY A 144 3.90 5.46 2.67
N GLY A 145 3.23 4.59 1.91
CA GLY A 145 2.40 3.51 2.45
C GLY A 145 1.20 3.98 3.28
N CYS A 146 0.46 3.04 3.87
CA CYS A 146 -0.69 3.33 4.74
C CYS A 146 -0.25 4.12 5.99
N PRO A 147 -0.97 5.19 6.40
CA PRO A 147 -0.67 5.91 7.64
C PRO A 147 -0.66 5.01 8.89
N LYS A 148 -1.49 3.96 8.96
CA LYS A 148 -1.48 2.96 10.05
C LYS A 148 -0.08 2.35 10.27
N HIS A 149 0.67 2.15 9.18
CA HIS A 149 1.96 1.48 9.22
C HIS A 149 3.12 2.43 9.50
N ARG A 150 2.91 3.76 9.57
CA ARG A 150 3.97 4.75 9.78
C ARG A 150 4.32 4.85 11.25
N ILE A 151 5.05 3.86 11.75
CA ILE A 151 5.44 3.75 13.17
C ILE A 151 6.96 3.67 13.38
N THR A 152 7.77 3.59 12.31
CA THR A 152 9.23 3.45 12.44
C THR A 152 9.89 4.82 12.43
N LYS A 153 10.62 5.15 13.50
CA LYS A 153 11.39 6.39 13.60
C LYS A 153 12.79 6.23 12.98
N VAL A 154 13.15 7.13 12.08
CA VAL A 154 14.46 7.21 11.44
C VAL A 154 14.87 8.69 11.41
N ASN A 155 15.91 9.08 12.14
CA ASN A 155 16.42 10.46 12.18
C ASN A 155 15.31 11.51 12.46
N ASN A 156 14.47 11.26 13.47
CA ASN A 156 13.29 12.07 13.83
C ASN A 156 12.18 12.15 12.76
N GLU A 157 12.26 11.33 11.72
CA GLU A 157 11.20 11.15 10.73
C GLU A 157 10.46 9.82 10.95
N THR A 158 9.16 9.81 10.70
CA THR A 158 8.35 8.59 10.81
C THR A 158 8.06 8.02 9.43
N VAL A 159 8.46 6.76 9.22
CA VAL A 159 8.28 6.01 7.97
C VAL A 159 7.48 4.74 8.21
N SER A 160 6.97 4.14 7.13
CA SER A 160 6.29 2.85 7.20
C SER A 160 7.20 1.78 7.82
N TYR A 161 6.66 0.98 8.73
CA TYR A 161 7.28 -0.24 9.24
C TYR A 161 7.71 -1.17 8.09
N PHE A 162 6.90 -1.25 7.03
CA PHE A 162 7.18 -2.06 5.85
C PHE A 162 8.10 -1.38 4.82
N CYS A 163 8.70 -0.22 5.12
CA CYS A 163 9.50 0.56 4.15
C CYS A 163 10.60 -0.28 3.48
N GLU A 164 11.40 -1.01 4.26
CA GLU A 164 12.47 -1.86 3.69
C GLU A 164 11.91 -3.06 2.92
N GLY A 165 10.79 -3.63 3.38
CA GLY A 165 10.08 -4.69 2.64
C GLY A 165 9.57 -4.23 1.28
N TYR A 166 8.99 -3.03 1.23
CA TYR A 166 8.53 -2.40 0.00
C TYR A 166 9.69 -2.13 -0.96
N LYS A 167 10.83 -1.64 -0.48
CA LYS A 167 12.02 -1.44 -1.33
C LYS A 167 12.50 -2.75 -1.94
N ILE A 168 12.54 -3.84 -1.16
CA ILE A 168 12.89 -5.18 -1.67
C ILE A 168 11.94 -5.56 -2.81
N LEU A 169 10.63 -5.51 -2.57
CA LEU A 169 9.61 -5.81 -3.58
C LEU A 169 9.76 -4.95 -4.83
N PHE A 170 9.84 -3.62 -4.67
CA PHE A 170 9.91 -2.71 -5.80
C PHE A 170 11.19 -2.88 -6.60
N SER A 171 12.32 -3.13 -5.94
CA SER A 171 13.59 -3.41 -6.64
C SER A 171 13.49 -4.64 -7.55
N THR A 172 12.80 -5.69 -7.10
CA THR A 172 12.53 -6.89 -7.90
C THR A 172 11.52 -6.62 -9.02
N MET A 173 10.44 -5.91 -8.71
CA MET A 173 9.25 -5.82 -9.56
C MET A 173 9.36 -4.78 -10.69
N VAL A 174 10.02 -3.65 -10.43
CA VAL A 174 10.04 -2.49 -11.35
C VAL A 174 10.51 -2.84 -12.77
N PRO A 175 11.58 -3.64 -12.99
CA PRO A 175 12.01 -3.99 -14.35
C PRO A 175 10.91 -4.68 -15.16
N TYR A 176 10.19 -5.62 -14.55
CA TYR A 176 9.11 -6.37 -15.20
C TYR A 176 7.88 -5.49 -15.45
N MET A 177 7.56 -4.60 -14.52
CA MET A 177 6.47 -3.64 -14.71
C MET A 177 6.75 -2.66 -15.86
N ASN A 178 8.01 -2.22 -16.00
CA ASN A 178 8.42 -1.41 -17.14
C ASN A 178 8.29 -2.18 -18.46
N ALA A 179 8.67 -3.46 -18.49
CA ALA A 179 8.47 -4.31 -19.66
C ALA A 179 6.98 -4.48 -20.00
N MET A 180 6.10 -4.68 -19.01
CA MET A 180 4.64 -4.70 -19.22
C MET A 180 4.11 -3.39 -19.82
N VAL A 181 4.65 -2.24 -19.40
CA VAL A 181 4.31 -0.93 -19.99
C VAL A 181 4.70 -0.89 -21.47
N GLU A 182 5.88 -1.40 -21.84
CA GLU A 182 6.29 -1.46 -23.24
C GLU A 182 5.42 -2.42 -24.06
N LEU A 183 5.02 -3.58 -23.51
CA LEU A 183 4.04 -4.47 -24.15
C LEU A 183 2.72 -3.73 -24.42
N ALA A 184 2.18 -3.04 -23.41
CA ALA A 184 0.93 -2.31 -23.53
C ALA A 184 1.00 -1.19 -24.59
N LYS A 185 2.09 -0.41 -24.60
CA LYS A 185 2.33 0.65 -25.61
C LYS A 185 2.31 0.09 -27.03
N ASN A 186 2.82 -1.11 -27.23
CA ASN A 186 2.88 -1.79 -28.52
C ASN A 186 1.64 -2.66 -28.80
N ARG A 187 0.59 -2.59 -27.98
CA ARG A 187 -0.64 -3.38 -28.09
C ARG A 187 -0.40 -4.89 -28.06
N VAL A 188 0.68 -5.31 -27.41
CA VAL A 188 0.97 -6.72 -27.15
C VAL A 188 0.27 -7.12 -25.84
N PRO A 189 -0.44 -8.27 -25.80
CA PRO A 189 -1.05 -8.76 -24.58
C PRO A 189 -0.04 -8.91 -23.43
N LEU A 190 -0.43 -8.48 -22.22
CA LEU A 190 0.49 -8.43 -21.07
C LEU A 190 1.03 -9.79 -20.63
N TYR A 191 0.33 -10.88 -20.92
CA TYR A 191 0.78 -12.23 -20.56
C TYR A 191 2.10 -12.62 -21.25
N HIS A 192 2.49 -11.95 -22.34
CA HIS A 192 3.81 -12.12 -22.97
C HIS A 192 4.99 -11.66 -22.08
N ILE A 193 4.72 -10.98 -20.96
CA ILE A 193 5.73 -10.72 -19.94
C ILE A 193 6.37 -12.02 -19.42
N MET A 194 5.65 -13.14 -19.46
CA MET A 194 6.18 -14.43 -19.02
C MET A 194 7.37 -14.89 -19.88
N ASP A 195 7.32 -14.61 -21.19
CA ASP A 195 8.41 -14.91 -22.12
C ASP A 195 9.62 -13.99 -21.85
N VAL A 196 9.35 -12.69 -21.67
CA VAL A 196 10.37 -11.68 -21.33
C VAL A 196 11.03 -12.02 -19.98
N ALA A 197 10.24 -12.41 -18.98
CA ALA A 197 10.73 -12.72 -17.65
C ALA A 197 11.71 -13.91 -17.65
N LYS A 198 11.43 -14.93 -18.45
CA LYS A 198 12.34 -16.08 -18.64
C LYS A 198 13.65 -15.68 -19.32
N GLN A 199 13.62 -14.70 -20.22
CA GLN A 199 14.84 -14.21 -20.88
C GLN A 199 15.69 -13.34 -19.96
N MET A 200 15.07 -12.53 -19.11
CA MET A 200 15.77 -11.62 -18.19
C MET A 200 16.61 -12.33 -17.12
N GLU A 201 16.33 -13.60 -16.81
CA GLU A 201 17.11 -14.38 -15.83
C GLU A 201 18.33 -15.10 -16.44
N ASN A 202 18.35 -15.25 -17.77
CA ASN A 202 19.45 -15.91 -18.47
C ASN A 202 20.58 -14.94 -18.84
N ASN A 203 20.44 -13.66 -18.50
CA ASN A 203 21.40 -12.57 -18.72
C ASN A 203 21.94 -12.04 -17.40
#